data_AF-A0A644ULY0-F1
#
_entry.id   AF-A0A644ULY0-F1
#
_cell.length_a   1.000
_cell.length_b   1.000
_cell.length_c   1.000
_cell.angle_alpha   90.00
_cell.angle_beta   90.00
_cell.angle_gamma   90.00
#
_symmetry.space_group_name_H-M   'P 1'
#
loop_
_entity.id
_entity.type
_entity.pdbx_description
1 polymer ?
#
loop_
_entity_poly.entity_id
_entity_poly.type
_entity_poly.pdbx_seq_one_letter_code
_entity_poly.pdbx_strand_id
1 'polypeptide(L)'
;MSNEQIEIFEYLNTNAIGYENRKSSTQIREELNLESGGVTNEHVRDLIRDMILNHNACIGSLMWKSGYWIIQTEEELNTVCESLENRADSIISRINALRNNWNNQNNG
;
A
#
# COMPACT_ATOMS: atom_id res chain seq x y z
N MET A 1 1.83 -2.26 -17.63
CA MET A 1 0.55 -2.29 -16.91
C MET A 1 -0.44 -3.17 -17.66
N SER A 2 -1.28 -3.92 -16.94
CA SER A 2 -2.47 -4.62 -17.47
C SER A 2 -3.62 -3.64 -17.71
N ASN A 3 -4.70 -4.09 -18.35
CA ASN A 3 -5.90 -3.25 -18.57
C ASN A 3 -6.50 -2.77 -17.23
N GLU A 4 -6.64 -3.66 -16.25
CA GLU A 4 -7.14 -3.29 -14.92
C GLU A 4 -6.22 -2.27 -14.22
N GLN A 5 -4.90 -2.39 -14.39
CA GLN A 5 -3.96 -1.40 -13.85
C GLN A 5 -4.14 -0.03 -14.51
N ILE A 6 -4.34 0.00 -15.83
CA ILE A 6 -4.61 1.24 -16.57
C ILE A 6 -5.90 1.89 -16.06
N GLU A 7 -6.99 1.12 -15.93
CA GLU A 7 -8.27 1.61 -15.42
C GLU A 7 -8.17 2.17 -13.99
N ILE A 8 -7.47 1.46 -13.09
CA ILE A 8 -7.21 1.96 -11.73
C ILE A 8 -6.41 3.25 -11.77
N PHE A 9 -5.36 3.32 -12.60
CA PHE A 9 -4.51 4.48 -12.68
C PHE A 9 -5.27 5.71 -13.23
N GLU A 10 -6.06 5.54 -14.28
CA GLU A 10 -6.92 6.59 -14.84
C GLU A 10 -7.98 7.06 -13.83
N TYR A 11 -8.59 6.12 -13.11
CA TYR A 11 -9.54 6.43 -12.04
C TYR A 11 -8.88 7.28 -10.93
N LEU A 12 -7.69 6.90 -10.47
CA LEU A 12 -6.97 7.65 -9.44
C LEU A 12 -6.54 9.04 -9.93
N ASN A 13 -6.05 9.15 -11.16
CA ASN A 13 -5.69 10.44 -11.77
C ASN A 13 -6.90 11.37 -11.96
N THR A 14 -8.11 10.84 -12.00
CA THR A 14 -9.33 11.64 -12.12
C THR A 14 -9.94 11.97 -10.76
N ASN A 15 -9.92 11.02 -9.82
CA ASN A 15 -10.76 11.05 -8.63
C ASN A 15 -9.99 11.11 -7.30
N ALA A 16 -8.67 10.93 -7.32
CA ALA A 16 -7.84 10.74 -6.13
C ALA A 16 -6.50 11.48 -6.24
N ILE A 17 -6.53 12.72 -6.71
CA ILE A 17 -5.34 13.58 -6.74
C ILE A 17 -5.10 14.17 -5.34
N GLY A 18 -3.94 13.87 -4.75
CA GLY A 18 -3.55 14.33 -3.42
C GLY A 18 -4.23 13.56 -2.27
N TYR A 19 -3.59 13.60 -1.11
CA TYR A 19 -3.91 12.76 0.06
C TYR A 19 -5.36 12.91 0.54
N GLU A 20 -5.92 14.12 0.48
CA GLU A 20 -7.29 14.40 0.93
C GLU A 20 -8.35 13.72 0.06
N ASN A 21 -8.03 13.37 -1.19
CA ASN A 21 -8.96 12.74 -2.13
C ASN A 21 -8.81 11.21 -2.23
N ARG A 22 -7.99 10.61 -1.36
CA ARG A 22 -7.67 9.17 -1.38
C ARG A 22 -8.91 8.26 -1.42
N LYS A 23 -8.80 7.15 -2.14
CA LYS A 23 -9.87 6.15 -2.32
C LYS A 23 -9.47 4.80 -1.74
N SER A 24 -10.32 4.21 -0.91
CA SER A 24 -10.10 2.86 -0.39
C SER A 24 -10.08 1.81 -1.52
N SER A 25 -9.46 0.65 -1.27
CA SER A 25 -9.52 -0.47 -2.22
C SER A 25 -10.96 -0.91 -2.51
N THR A 26 -11.86 -0.78 -1.53
CA THR A 26 -13.29 -1.06 -1.71
C THR A 26 -13.92 -0.08 -2.70
N GLN A 27 -13.68 1.22 -2.55
CA GLN A 27 -14.21 2.23 -3.47
C GLN A 27 -13.69 2.01 -4.89
N ILE A 28 -12.39 1.78 -5.06
CA ILE A 28 -11.79 1.52 -6.38
C ILE A 28 -12.42 0.26 -7.01
N ARG A 29 -12.53 -0.82 -6.23
CA ARG A 29 -13.14 -2.07 -6.70
C ARG A 29 -14.58 -1.87 -7.17
N GLU A 30 -15.39 -1.18 -6.37
CA GLU A 30 -16.82 -1.00 -6.64
C GLU A 30 -17.05 -0.09 -7.84
N GLU A 31 -16.31 1.02 -7.94
CA GLU A 31 -16.43 1.97 -9.06
C GLU A 31 -15.96 1.38 -10.39
N LEU A 32 -14.97 0.48 -10.36
CA LEU A 32 -14.42 -0.16 -11.56
C LEU A 32 -14.96 -1.58 -11.81
N ASN A 33 -15.89 -2.05 -10.98
CA ASN A 33 -16.46 -3.40 -11.06
C ASN A 33 -15.39 -4.51 -11.13
N LEU A 34 -14.32 -4.38 -10.34
CA LEU A 34 -13.21 -5.32 -10.30
C LEU A 34 -13.48 -6.49 -9.34
N GLU A 35 -12.77 -7.61 -9.55
CA GLU A 35 -12.76 -8.70 -8.59
C GLU A 35 -12.12 -8.28 -7.26
N SER A 36 -12.60 -8.82 -6.14
CA SER A 36 -11.98 -8.53 -4.84
C SER A 36 -10.69 -9.32 -4.63
N GLY A 37 -10.60 -10.55 -5.13
CA GLY A 37 -9.51 -11.48 -4.80
C GLY A 37 -9.47 -11.88 -3.32
N GLY A 38 -10.47 -11.53 -2.50
CA GLY A 38 -10.52 -11.86 -1.07
C GLY A 38 -11.22 -10.81 -0.21
N VAL A 39 -11.31 -11.07 1.11
CA VAL A 39 -12.03 -10.20 2.07
C VAL A 39 -11.40 -8.83 2.25
N THR A 40 -10.12 -8.65 1.87
CA THR A 40 -9.39 -7.38 1.99
C THR A 40 -9.16 -6.67 0.65
N ASN A 41 -9.85 -7.08 -0.41
CA ASN A 41 -9.64 -6.62 -1.79
C ASN A 41 -8.20 -6.85 -2.28
N GLU A 42 -7.65 -8.04 -2.03
CA GLU A 42 -6.24 -8.38 -2.31
C GLU A 42 -5.87 -8.16 -3.77
N HIS A 43 -6.78 -8.45 -4.71
CA HIS A 43 -6.56 -8.23 -6.15
C HIS A 43 -6.20 -6.77 -6.45
N VAL A 44 -7.06 -5.82 -6.06
CA VAL A 44 -6.83 -4.38 -6.25
C VAL A 44 -5.53 -3.93 -5.56
N ARG A 45 -5.27 -4.43 -4.35
CA ARG A 45 -4.06 -4.06 -3.58
C ARG A 45 -2.78 -4.54 -4.27
N ASP A 46 -2.81 -5.74 -4.85
CA ASP A 46 -1.67 -6.33 -5.54
C ASP A 46 -1.42 -5.65 -6.88
N LEU A 47 -2.47 -5.31 -7.64
CA LEU A 47 -2.36 -4.50 -8.85
C LEU A 47 -1.71 -3.14 -8.57
N ILE A 48 -2.15 -2.43 -7.51
CA ILE A 48 -1.58 -1.13 -7.13
C ILE A 48 -0.13 -1.28 -6.65
N ARG A 49 0.17 -2.31 -5.85
CA ARG A 49 1.56 -2.58 -5.42
C ARG A 49 2.47 -2.83 -6.61
N ASP A 50 2.02 -3.62 -7.58
CA ASP A 50 2.76 -3.88 -8.80
C ASP A 50 3.00 -2.60 -9.60
N MET A 51 2.00 -1.72 -9.72
CA MET A 51 2.16 -0.40 -10.37
C MET A 51 3.24 0.47 -9.71
N ILE A 52 3.28 0.52 -8.37
CA ILE A 52 4.29 1.26 -7.62
C ILE A 52 5.69 0.68 -7.86
N LEU A 53 5.84 -0.64 -7.77
CA LEU A 53 7.14 -1.31 -7.81
C LEU A 53 7.72 -1.43 -9.22
N ASN A 54 6.86 -1.65 -10.22
CA ASN A 54 7.28 -2.14 -11.53
C ASN A 54 6.87 -1.23 -12.69
N HIS A 55 6.00 -0.24 -12.48
CA HIS A 55 5.51 0.64 -13.56
C HIS A 55 5.68 2.13 -13.27
N ASN A 56 6.54 2.50 -12.30
CA ASN A 56 6.85 3.89 -11.92
C ASN A 56 5.62 4.73 -11.55
N ALA A 57 4.55 4.11 -11.05
CA ALA A 57 3.35 4.84 -10.66
C ALA A 57 3.54 5.46 -9.25
N CYS A 58 3.51 6.79 -9.17
CA CYS A 58 3.66 7.52 -7.91
C CYS A 58 2.33 7.55 -7.12
N ILE A 59 1.96 6.39 -6.57
CA ILE A 59 0.72 6.19 -5.83
C ILE A 59 1.02 6.12 -4.33
N GLY A 60 0.39 6.99 -3.56
CA GLY A 60 0.46 6.96 -2.10
C GLY A 60 -0.38 5.82 -1.53
N SER A 61 0.11 5.19 -0.46
CA SER A 61 -0.64 4.16 0.26
C SER A 61 -0.24 4.12 1.74
N LEU A 62 -1.21 4.06 2.66
CA LEU A 62 -0.94 3.86 4.10
C LEU A 62 -1.72 2.66 4.64
N MET A 63 -1.19 2.07 5.71
CA MET A 63 -1.56 0.71 6.11
C MET A 63 -2.95 0.54 6.76
N TRP A 64 -3.41 1.54 7.53
CA TRP A 64 -4.42 1.27 8.57
C TRP A 64 -5.78 1.93 8.39
N LYS A 65 -5.95 2.83 7.41
CA LYS A 65 -7.23 3.50 7.10
C LYS A 65 -7.19 4.47 5.92
N SER A 66 -6.08 4.54 5.20
CA SER A 66 -5.89 5.55 4.17
C SER A 66 -5.83 4.86 2.84
N GLY A 67 -6.71 5.30 1.94
CA GLY A 67 -6.81 4.77 0.59
C GLY A 67 -5.58 5.06 -0.25
N TYR A 68 -5.79 5.00 -1.56
CA TYR A 68 -4.80 5.25 -2.59
C TYR A 68 -5.06 6.60 -3.23
N TRP A 69 -4.00 7.31 -3.57
CA TRP A 69 -4.06 8.61 -4.23
C TRP A 69 -2.83 8.80 -5.12
N ILE A 70 -2.93 9.69 -6.10
CA ILE A 70 -1.77 10.17 -6.86
C ILE A 70 -1.06 11.21 -6.01
N ILE A 71 0.20 10.95 -5.67
CA ILE A 71 1.04 11.87 -4.89
C ILE A 71 1.25 13.15 -5.71
N GLN A 72 1.09 14.31 -5.07
CA GLN A 72 1.26 15.63 -5.68
C GLN A 72 2.40 16.44 -5.07
N THR A 73 2.78 16.15 -3.83
CA THR A 73 3.79 16.94 -3.11
C THR A 73 4.88 16.04 -2.53
N GLU A 74 6.05 16.63 -2.30
CA GLU A 74 7.15 15.98 -1.61
C GLU A 74 6.78 15.60 -0.17
N GLU A 75 5.93 16.39 0.50
CA GLU A 75 5.40 16.09 1.83
C GLU A 75 4.58 14.79 1.84
N GLU A 76 3.70 14.61 0.85
CA GLU A 76 2.92 13.37 0.70
C GLU A 76 3.84 12.17 0.44
N LEU A 77 4.85 12.34 -0.43
CA LEU A 77 5.85 11.31 -0.69
C LEU A 77 6.59 10.91 0.60
N ASN A 78 7.13 11.90 1.31
CA ASN A 78 7.90 11.69 2.54
C ASN A 78 7.05 11.00 3.61
N THR A 79 5.77 11.37 3.74
CA THR A 79 4.83 10.72 4.66
C THR A 79 4.65 9.24 4.35
N VAL A 80 4.53 8.87 3.06
CA VAL A 80 4.39 7.48 2.64
C VAL A 80 5.70 6.71 2.89
N CYS A 81 6.84 7.29 2.53
CA CYS A 81 8.15 6.70 2.78
C CYS A 81 8.40 6.45 4.27
N GLU A 82 8.17 7.46 5.12
CA GLU A 82 8.31 7.34 6.58
C GLU A 82 7.39 6.25 7.15
N SER A 83 6.16 6.14 6.65
CA SER A 83 5.23 5.08 7.08
C SER A 83 5.75 3.68 6.74
N LEU A 84 6.36 3.51 5.56
CA LEU A 84 6.93 2.24 5.12
C LEU A 84 8.20 1.89 5.89
N GLU A 85 9.07 2.86 6.14
CA GLU A 85 10.30 2.70 6.95
C GLU A 85 9.97 2.28 8.38
N ASN A 86 9.04 2.98 9.04
CA ASN A 86 8.56 2.62 10.38
C ASN A 86 8.01 1.19 10.44
N ARG A 87 7.35 0.74 9.36
CA ARG A 87 6.85 -0.64 9.27
C ARG A 87 7.99 -1.64 9.13
N ALA A 88 9.00 -1.33 8.33
CA ALA A 88 10.19 -2.17 8.19
C ALA A 88 10.90 -2.33 9.56
N ASP A 89 11.07 -1.23 10.29
CA ASP A 89 11.69 -1.23 11.61
C ASP A 89 10.91 -2.05 12.65
N SER A 90 9.58 -1.96 12.62
CA SER A 90 8.71 -2.78 13.48
C SER A 90 8.88 -4.28 13.18
N ILE A 91 8.98 -4.66 11.91
CA ILE A 91 9.20 -6.04 11.49
C ILE A 91 10.58 -6.53 11.94
N ILE A 92 11.64 -5.72 11.75
CA ILE A 92 13.00 -6.03 12.19
C ILE A 92 13.05 -6.21 13.72
N SER A 93 12.41 -5.32 14.47
CA SER A 93 12.33 -5.39 15.93
C SER A 93 11.68 -6.69 16.40
N ARG A 94 10.59 -7.11 15.74
CA ARG A 94 9.93 -8.39 16.03
C ARG A 94 10.81 -9.58 15.70
N ILE A 95 11.55 -9.56 14.59
CA ILE A 95 12.51 -10.62 14.22
C ILE A 95 13.58 -10.75 15.32
N ASN A 96 14.15 -9.64 15.79
CA ASN A 96 15.17 -9.65 16.83
C ASN A 96 14.64 -10.19 18.16
N ALA A 97 13.43 -9.78 18.55
CA ALA A 97 12.78 -10.30 19.76
C ALA A 97 12.57 -11.83 19.69
N LEU A 98 12.13 -12.36 18.55
CA LEU A 98 11.95 -13.80 18.35
C LEU A 98 13.29 -14.56 18.47
N ARG A 99 14.36 -14.04 17.86
CA ARG A 99 15.71 -14.63 17.94
C ARG A 99 16.23 -14.64 19.39
N ASN A 100 16.07 -13.53 20.11
CA ASN A 100 16.50 -13.44 21.50
C ASN A 100 15.72 -14.41 22.40
N ASN A 101 14.41 -14.49 22.24
CA ASN A 101 13.57 -15.41 23.01
C ASN A 101 13.94 -16.87 22.74
N TRP A 102 14.19 -17.24 21.48
CA TRP A 102 14.66 -18.57 21.12
C TRP A 102 15.99 -18.92 21.81
N ASN A 103 16.96 -18.02 21.77
CA ASN A 103 18.26 -18.24 22.42
C ASN A 103 18.13 -18.39 23.94
N ASN A 104 17.28 -17.58 24.59
CA ASN A 104 17.03 -17.67 26.03
C ASN A 104 16.34 -18.98 26.43
N GLN A 105 15.47 -19.53 25.57
CA GLN A 105 14.79 -20.81 25.83
C GLN A 105 15.69 -22.03 25.63
N ASN A 106 16.68 -21.96 24.74
CA ASN A 106 17.51 -23.10 24.36
C ASN A 106 18.93 -23.08 24.99
N ASN A 107 19.37 -21.93 25.52
CA ASN A 107 20.65 -21.77 26.20
C ASN A 107 20.51 -21.40 27.69
N GLY A 108 19.29 -21.54 28.24
CA GLY A 108 18.98 -21.38 29.67
C GLY A 108 18.90 -22.71 30.40
#